data_AF-A0AAN6N5Y8-F1
#
_entry.id   AF-A0AAN6N5Y8-F1
#
_cell.length_a   1.000
_cell.length_b   1.000
_cell.length_c   1.000
_cell.angle_alpha   90.00
_cell.angle_beta   90.00
_cell.angle_gamma   90.00
#
_symmetry.space_group_name_H-M   'P 1'
#
loop_
_entity.id
_entity.type
_entity.pdbx_description
1 polymer ?
#
loop_
_entity_poly.entity_id
_entity_poly.type
_entity_poly.pdbx_seq_one_letter_code
_entity_poly.pdbx_strand_id
1 'polypeptide(L)'
;MPENNPSPADAEEDELASFLPVLAVVRLDSVPGMATKIWDSKHPEDRLARPPVVEAPLHGSYNILFPIEFRDRGIAWLLKIPINGTPRHWNTLCADELESEARTMQLIRKHTTIPIPDVFGFCKTPDNPLRCPHIWLSFIPGISLYDFWFAECPGMSEEDYHRRRTRVLKDVASAMVQLSQFSFREGGRLTFTDGRPPSVGCRRELDIDAFAERLEQDNPDHMPVYFPSGPYKTAKEFYTNALNRQKLDSSEFLLGQRRLLQFFVDCIDDLFAADAHSFVLTHPDFDLQNFLVSPQGDLVSILDWDGVGAWPRSLGNLRYPGWLIRDWDPGVYGYGSDGVLHNPEMRGDLPQTLARYRKVYQNAIRDALGEQKIQGDSQTYHTSATLITEILHTAASNRKDRGMILRKIVQEIAGLVKVPCSDEDLLYMELCHSFGQGEPSKGALEALRTGLTMLLQNESL
;
A
#
# COMPACT_ATOMS: atom_id res chain seq x y z
N MET A 1 18.84 37.24 -15.59
CA MET A 1 18.35 36.21 -16.53
C MET A 1 17.10 35.66 -15.87
N PRO A 2 15.90 35.83 -16.44
CA PRO A 2 14.70 35.31 -15.80
C PRO A 2 14.78 33.78 -15.83
N GLU A 3 14.74 33.15 -14.66
CA GLU A 3 14.53 31.72 -14.52
C GLU A 3 13.16 31.41 -15.13
N ASN A 4 13.18 30.71 -16.26
CA ASN A 4 11.98 30.09 -16.80
C ASN A 4 11.53 29.04 -15.79
N ASN A 5 10.49 29.35 -15.02
CA ASN A 5 9.73 28.29 -14.36
C ASN A 5 9.21 27.35 -15.45
N PRO A 6 9.38 26.03 -15.31
CA PRO A 6 8.85 25.07 -16.27
C PRO A 6 7.33 25.28 -16.40
N SER A 7 6.83 25.27 -17.63
CA SER A 7 5.40 25.31 -17.89
C SER A 7 4.75 24.00 -17.42
N PRO A 8 3.43 23.96 -17.18
CA PRO A 8 2.73 22.71 -16.84
C PRO A 8 2.95 21.59 -17.87
N ALA A 9 3.20 21.95 -19.13
CA ALA A 9 3.55 20.99 -20.18
C ALA A 9 4.98 20.44 -20.03
N ASP A 10 5.92 21.22 -19.51
CA ASP A 10 7.28 20.78 -19.22
C ASP A 10 7.31 19.85 -17.98
N ALA A 11 6.34 19.98 -17.07
CA ALA A 11 6.15 19.07 -15.93
C ALA A 11 5.50 17.74 -16.35
N GLU A 12 4.51 17.76 -17.25
CA GLU A 12 3.91 16.54 -17.83
C GLU A 12 4.90 15.75 -18.71
N GLU A 13 5.82 16.41 -19.42
CA GLU A 13 6.89 15.75 -20.19
C GLU A 13 7.90 15.01 -19.30
N ASP A 14 8.15 15.51 -18.08
CA ASP A 14 9.07 14.90 -17.12
C ASP A 14 8.46 13.66 -16.44
N GLU A 15 7.14 13.65 -16.20
CA GLU A 15 6.46 12.53 -15.54
C GLU A 15 6.35 11.26 -16.41
N LEU A 16 6.12 11.43 -17.72
CA LEU A 16 6.14 10.31 -18.68
C LEU A 16 7.56 9.81 -19.01
N ALA A 17 8.61 10.54 -18.63
CA ALA A 17 10.00 10.17 -18.92
C ALA A 17 10.34 8.76 -18.39
N SER A 18 9.81 8.42 -17.22
CA SER A 18 9.97 7.10 -16.59
C SER A 18 9.39 5.94 -17.42
N PHE A 19 8.41 6.24 -18.28
CA PHE A 19 7.74 5.27 -19.16
C PHE A 19 8.26 5.26 -20.60
N LEU A 20 9.27 6.08 -20.95
CA LEU A 20 9.87 6.10 -22.29
C LEU A 20 10.25 4.70 -22.81
N PRO A 21 10.81 3.79 -21.99
CA PRO A 21 11.13 2.44 -22.47
C PRO A 21 9.90 1.62 -22.89
N VAL A 22 8.75 1.81 -22.23
CA VAL A 22 7.47 1.20 -22.62
C VAL A 22 6.92 1.88 -23.86
N LEU A 23 6.88 3.23 -23.88
CA LEU A 23 6.38 4.02 -25.00
C LEU A 23 7.17 3.77 -26.30
N ALA A 24 8.47 3.46 -26.20
CA ALA A 24 9.32 3.13 -27.33
C ALA A 24 9.02 1.77 -27.97
N VAL A 25 8.36 0.84 -27.26
CA VAL A 25 8.12 -0.52 -27.75
C VAL A 25 6.64 -0.84 -27.96
N VAL A 26 5.75 -0.17 -27.23
CA VAL A 26 4.30 -0.43 -27.26
C VAL A 26 3.71 -0.14 -28.64
N ARG A 27 2.88 -1.06 -29.13
CA ARG A 27 2.22 -0.96 -30.43
C ARG A 27 0.77 -0.51 -30.28
N LEU A 28 0.56 0.78 -30.02
CA LEU A 28 -0.77 1.37 -29.80
C LEU A 28 -1.70 1.22 -31.02
N ASP A 29 -1.14 1.10 -32.23
CA ASP A 29 -1.86 0.78 -33.46
C ASP A 29 -2.62 -0.56 -33.40
N SER A 30 -2.18 -1.49 -32.55
CA SER A 30 -2.82 -2.80 -32.36
C SER A 30 -3.97 -2.77 -31.35
N VAL A 31 -4.05 -1.73 -30.49
CA VAL A 31 -4.99 -1.65 -29.36
C VAL A 31 -6.45 -1.70 -29.81
N PRO A 32 -6.93 -0.93 -30.81
CA PRO A 32 -8.33 -0.97 -31.23
C PRO A 32 -8.78 -2.35 -31.71
N GLY A 33 -7.93 -3.04 -32.47
CA GLY A 33 -8.21 -4.38 -32.98
C GLY A 33 -8.26 -5.43 -31.87
N MET A 34 -7.38 -5.31 -30.87
CA MET A 34 -7.40 -6.19 -29.69
C MET A 34 -8.63 -5.94 -28.81
N ALA A 35 -8.95 -4.67 -28.52
CA ALA A 35 -10.13 -4.28 -27.77
C ALA A 35 -11.42 -4.80 -28.42
N THR A 36 -11.54 -4.67 -29.75
CA THR A 36 -12.68 -5.20 -30.52
C THR A 36 -12.80 -6.72 -30.40
N LYS A 37 -11.69 -7.47 -30.48
CA LYS A 37 -11.71 -8.93 -30.31
C LYS A 37 -12.15 -9.35 -28.91
N ILE A 38 -11.71 -8.65 -27.87
CA ILE A 38 -12.12 -8.91 -26.49
C ILE A 38 -13.62 -8.59 -26.33
N TRP A 39 -14.07 -7.47 -26.89
CA TRP A 39 -15.47 -7.07 -26.90
C TRP A 39 -16.35 -8.13 -27.55
N ASP A 40 -16.03 -8.53 -28.78
CA ASP A 40 -16.76 -9.51 -29.57
C ASP A 40 -16.86 -10.88 -28.88
N SER A 41 -15.82 -11.28 -28.15
CA SER A 41 -15.81 -12.51 -27.37
C SER A 41 -16.79 -12.47 -26.20
N LYS A 42 -16.94 -11.29 -25.57
CA LYS A 42 -17.83 -11.09 -24.42
C LYS A 42 -19.27 -10.73 -24.83
N HIS A 43 -19.44 -10.09 -25.99
CA HIS A 43 -20.71 -9.58 -26.49
C HIS A 43 -20.94 -10.01 -27.95
N PRO A 44 -21.14 -11.32 -28.22
CA PRO A 44 -21.20 -11.84 -29.58
C PRO A 44 -22.36 -11.26 -30.42
N GLU A 45 -23.44 -10.85 -29.76
CA GLU A 45 -24.66 -10.27 -30.36
C GLU A 45 -24.63 -8.74 -30.45
N ASP A 46 -23.69 -8.06 -29.77
CA ASP A 46 -23.58 -6.60 -29.76
C ASP A 46 -22.26 -6.16 -30.41
N ARG A 47 -22.22 -6.10 -31.74
CA ARG A 47 -20.99 -5.73 -32.47
C ARG A 47 -20.79 -4.21 -32.48
N LEU A 48 -19.52 -3.81 -32.39
CA LEU A 48 -19.13 -2.40 -32.49
C LEU A 48 -19.31 -1.91 -33.94
N ALA A 49 -19.90 -0.73 -34.11
CA ALA A 49 -20.05 -0.12 -35.44
C ALA A 49 -18.77 0.63 -35.85
N ARG A 50 -17.98 1.08 -34.87
CA ARG A 50 -16.70 1.77 -35.05
C ARG A 50 -15.62 1.15 -34.16
N PRO A 51 -14.34 1.19 -34.59
CA PRO A 51 -13.25 0.78 -33.72
C PRO A 51 -13.16 1.71 -32.50
N PRO A 52 -12.79 1.19 -31.32
CA PRO A 52 -12.58 2.03 -30.15
C PRO A 52 -11.34 2.92 -30.33
N VAL A 53 -11.33 4.05 -29.64
CA VAL A 53 -10.26 5.07 -29.75
C VAL A 53 -9.39 5.02 -28.50
N VAL A 54 -8.07 5.09 -28.71
CA VAL A 54 -7.10 5.19 -27.61
C VAL A 54 -6.89 6.66 -27.30
N GLU A 55 -7.12 7.05 -26.05
CA GLU A 55 -6.93 8.43 -25.58
C GLU A 55 -5.53 8.62 -25.00
N ALA A 56 -5.20 9.85 -24.59
CA ALA A 56 -3.94 10.19 -23.96
C ALA A 56 -3.70 9.30 -22.71
N PRO A 57 -2.45 8.85 -22.47
CA PRO A 57 -2.16 7.99 -21.34
C PRO A 57 -2.34 8.73 -20.01
N LEU A 58 -2.77 7.99 -19.01
CA LEU A 58 -2.62 8.32 -17.60
C LEU A 58 -1.45 7.51 -17.05
N HIS A 59 -0.88 7.92 -15.92
CA HIS A 59 0.16 7.12 -15.27
C HIS A 59 0.06 7.19 -13.75
N GLY A 60 0.52 6.12 -13.10
CA GLY A 60 0.91 6.12 -11.69
C GLY A 60 2.42 5.95 -11.57
N SER A 61 2.92 5.63 -10.38
CA SER A 61 4.38 5.49 -10.15
C SER A 61 5.01 4.30 -10.88
N TYR A 62 4.24 3.23 -11.13
CA TYR A 62 4.77 1.97 -11.69
C TYR A 62 3.96 1.42 -12.86
N ASN A 63 2.91 2.11 -13.29
CA ASN A 63 2.00 1.65 -14.34
C ASN A 63 1.58 2.82 -15.23
N ILE A 64 1.63 2.62 -16.55
CA ILE A 64 1.00 3.50 -17.54
C ILE A 64 -0.34 2.90 -17.97
N LEU A 65 -1.34 3.75 -18.12
CA LEU A 65 -2.72 3.39 -18.37
C LEU A 65 -3.17 4.09 -19.65
N PHE A 66 -3.69 3.34 -20.62
CA PHE A 66 -4.29 3.91 -21.83
C PHE A 66 -5.81 3.79 -21.75
N PRO A 67 -6.57 4.89 -21.64
CA PRO A 67 -8.01 4.87 -21.76
C PRO A 67 -8.43 4.54 -23.19
N ILE A 68 -9.49 3.74 -23.30
CA ILE A 68 -9.98 3.19 -24.56
C ILE A 68 -11.48 3.45 -24.64
N GLU A 69 -11.88 4.40 -25.47
CA GLU A 69 -13.26 4.84 -25.61
C GLU A 69 -14.03 4.00 -26.64
N PHE A 70 -15.16 3.46 -26.21
CA PHE A 70 -16.17 2.85 -27.07
C PHE A 70 -17.28 3.87 -27.31
N ARG A 71 -17.01 4.85 -28.19
CA ARG A 71 -17.88 6.01 -28.43
C ARG A 71 -19.32 5.64 -28.82
N ASP A 72 -19.51 4.52 -29.50
CA ASP A 72 -20.83 3.99 -29.87
C ASP A 72 -21.64 3.46 -28.68
N ARG A 73 -21.02 3.29 -27.51
CA ARG A 73 -21.63 2.77 -26.28
C ARG A 73 -21.54 3.74 -25.11
N GLY A 74 -20.74 4.80 -25.22
CA GLY A 74 -20.54 5.77 -24.14
C GLY A 74 -19.83 5.18 -22.91
N ILE A 75 -18.99 4.17 -23.11
CA ILE A 75 -18.18 3.54 -22.05
C ILE A 75 -16.69 3.61 -22.40
N ALA A 76 -15.85 3.42 -21.39
CA ALA A 76 -14.40 3.34 -21.55
C ALA A 76 -13.82 2.11 -20.85
N TRP A 77 -12.73 1.59 -21.41
CA TRP A 77 -11.86 0.60 -20.78
C TRP A 77 -10.49 1.23 -20.49
N LEU A 78 -9.67 0.52 -19.71
CA LEU A 78 -8.27 0.85 -19.45
C LEU A 78 -7.38 -0.31 -19.89
N LEU A 79 -6.29 0.02 -20.58
CA LEU A 79 -5.17 -0.88 -20.81
C LEU A 79 -4.04 -0.50 -19.87
N LYS A 80 -3.76 -1.34 -18.88
CA LYS A 80 -2.66 -1.16 -17.93
C LYS A 80 -1.40 -1.87 -18.40
N ILE A 81 -0.28 -1.16 -18.40
CA ILE A 81 1.05 -1.68 -18.72
C ILE A 81 2.03 -1.28 -17.60
N PRO A 82 2.75 -2.24 -16.99
CA PRO A 82 3.76 -1.93 -15.98
C PRO A 82 4.96 -1.16 -16.56
N ILE A 83 5.61 -0.34 -15.74
CA ILE A 83 6.78 0.49 -16.10
C ILE A 83 7.95 -0.33 -16.66
N ASN A 84 8.15 -1.55 -16.15
CA ASN A 84 9.17 -2.48 -16.62
C ASN A 84 8.64 -3.47 -17.66
N GLY A 85 7.44 -3.24 -18.19
CA GLY A 85 6.72 -4.08 -19.15
C GLY A 85 7.31 -4.10 -20.56
N THR A 86 8.62 -4.27 -20.69
CA THR A 86 9.33 -4.36 -21.97
C THR A 86 10.00 -5.72 -22.11
N PRO A 87 10.26 -6.21 -23.35
CA PRO A 87 11.01 -7.44 -23.55
C PRO A 87 12.37 -7.49 -22.85
N ARG A 88 13.00 -6.32 -22.63
CA ARG A 88 14.31 -6.20 -21.99
C ARG A 88 14.26 -6.37 -20.47
N HIS A 89 13.24 -5.84 -19.81
CA HIS A 89 13.17 -5.79 -18.34
C HIS A 89 12.17 -6.78 -17.73
N TRP A 90 11.31 -7.37 -18.55
CA TRP A 90 10.30 -8.32 -18.09
C TRP A 90 10.90 -9.69 -17.76
N ASN A 91 10.52 -10.24 -16.62
CA ASN A 91 11.00 -11.54 -16.15
C ASN A 91 9.84 -12.39 -15.58
N THR A 92 10.13 -13.66 -15.26
CA THR A 92 9.12 -14.60 -14.75
C THR A 92 8.44 -14.09 -13.49
N LEU A 93 9.17 -13.46 -12.57
CA LEU A 93 8.61 -12.91 -11.33
C LEU A 93 7.55 -11.83 -11.62
N CYS A 94 7.81 -10.92 -12.56
CA CYS A 94 6.86 -9.88 -12.95
C CYS A 94 5.65 -10.45 -13.72
N ALA A 95 5.88 -11.44 -14.60
CA ALA A 95 4.82 -12.13 -15.32
C ALA A 95 3.83 -12.81 -14.36
N ASP A 96 4.39 -13.45 -13.34
CA ASP A 96 3.66 -14.17 -12.31
C ASP A 96 2.89 -13.26 -11.35
N GLU A 97 3.42 -12.07 -11.06
CA GLU A 97 2.73 -11.03 -10.28
C GLU A 97 1.54 -10.45 -11.05
N LEU A 98 1.72 -10.15 -12.35
CA LEU A 98 0.65 -9.61 -13.21
C LEU A 98 -0.52 -10.60 -13.36
N GLU A 99 -0.23 -11.89 -13.53
CA GLU A 99 -1.27 -12.93 -13.52
C GLU A 99 -1.96 -13.04 -12.15
N SER A 100 -1.19 -12.99 -11.06
CA SER A 100 -1.72 -13.01 -9.70
C SER A 100 -2.69 -11.85 -9.47
N GLU A 101 -2.32 -10.63 -9.86
CA GLU A 101 -3.17 -9.45 -9.76
C GLU A 101 -4.51 -9.66 -10.50
N ALA A 102 -4.44 -9.96 -11.81
CA ALA A 102 -5.62 -10.08 -12.65
C ALA A 102 -6.59 -11.16 -12.13
N ARG A 103 -6.06 -12.33 -11.72
CA ARG A 103 -6.89 -13.42 -11.19
C ARG A 103 -7.40 -13.16 -9.77
N THR A 104 -6.65 -12.44 -8.95
CA THR A 104 -7.09 -12.05 -7.60
C THR A 104 -8.22 -11.04 -7.67
N MET A 105 -8.14 -10.05 -8.56
CA MET A 105 -9.25 -9.13 -8.83
C MET A 105 -10.51 -9.91 -9.28
N GLN A 106 -10.38 -10.88 -10.18
CA GLN A 106 -11.50 -11.74 -10.58
C GLN A 106 -12.08 -12.55 -9.40
N LEU A 107 -11.22 -13.06 -8.50
CA LEU A 107 -11.64 -13.77 -7.30
C LEU A 107 -12.45 -12.85 -6.36
N ILE A 108 -11.94 -11.65 -6.09
CA ILE A 108 -12.59 -10.65 -5.25
C ILE A 108 -13.95 -10.27 -5.84
N ARG A 109 -13.98 -9.94 -7.14
CA ARG A 109 -15.21 -9.56 -7.84
C ARG A 109 -16.28 -10.64 -7.77
N LYS A 110 -15.88 -11.90 -7.81
CA LYS A 110 -16.79 -13.06 -7.81
C LYS A 110 -17.40 -13.36 -6.43
N HIS A 111 -16.68 -13.09 -5.33
CA HIS A 111 -17.08 -13.54 -3.99
C HIS A 111 -17.32 -12.41 -2.99
N THR A 112 -17.27 -11.15 -3.45
CA THR A 112 -17.49 -9.97 -2.61
C THR A 112 -18.37 -8.96 -3.34
N THR A 113 -18.87 -7.99 -2.60
CA THR A 113 -19.50 -6.80 -3.17
C THR A 113 -18.54 -5.61 -3.27
N ILE A 114 -17.24 -5.84 -3.07
CA ILE A 114 -16.23 -4.78 -3.13
C ILE A 114 -16.24 -4.19 -4.55
N PRO A 115 -16.41 -2.86 -4.68
CA PRO A 115 -16.35 -2.24 -5.99
C PRO A 115 -14.89 -2.17 -6.45
N ILE A 116 -14.57 -2.91 -7.52
CA ILE A 116 -13.25 -2.90 -8.17
C ILE A 116 -13.45 -2.93 -9.70
N PRO A 117 -12.45 -2.53 -10.50
CA PRO A 117 -12.51 -2.68 -11.94
C PRO A 117 -12.69 -4.14 -12.38
N ASP A 118 -13.56 -4.36 -13.37
CA ASP A 118 -13.70 -5.67 -14.00
C ASP A 118 -12.48 -5.96 -14.87
N VAL A 119 -11.90 -7.16 -14.72
CA VAL A 119 -10.79 -7.63 -15.56
C VAL A 119 -11.34 -8.32 -16.81
N PHE A 120 -11.18 -7.69 -17.97
CA PHE A 120 -11.65 -8.26 -19.23
C PHE A 120 -10.70 -9.32 -19.79
N GLY A 121 -9.40 -9.19 -19.52
CA GLY A 121 -8.36 -10.12 -19.92
C GLY A 121 -6.97 -9.58 -19.57
N PHE A 122 -5.95 -10.41 -19.70
CA PHE A 122 -4.55 -10.00 -19.47
C PHE A 122 -3.62 -10.82 -20.35
N CYS A 123 -2.40 -10.32 -20.56
CA CYS A 123 -1.31 -11.06 -21.17
C CYS A 123 -0.05 -10.86 -20.32
N LYS A 124 0.51 -11.95 -19.78
CA LYS A 124 1.69 -11.87 -18.90
C LYS A 124 3.03 -11.93 -19.62
N THR A 125 3.03 -12.06 -20.94
CA THR A 125 4.24 -12.11 -21.77
C THR A 125 4.32 -10.89 -22.66
N PRO A 126 5.52 -10.37 -22.97
CA PRO A 126 5.68 -9.32 -23.98
C PRO A 126 5.57 -9.88 -25.41
N ASP A 127 5.54 -11.21 -25.59
CA ASP A 127 5.31 -11.86 -26.89
C ASP A 127 3.82 -11.83 -27.27
N ASN A 128 3.34 -10.64 -27.62
CA ASN A 128 1.99 -10.38 -28.05
C ASN A 128 1.98 -9.13 -28.98
N PRO A 129 0.87 -8.82 -29.67
CA PRO A 129 0.83 -7.71 -30.62
C PRO A 129 1.22 -6.34 -30.04
N LEU A 130 1.00 -6.10 -28.74
CA LEU A 130 1.39 -4.85 -28.07
C LEU A 130 2.87 -4.77 -27.74
N ARG A 131 3.61 -5.88 -27.78
CA ARG A 131 4.99 -6.04 -27.30
C ARG A 131 5.20 -5.76 -25.80
N CYS A 132 4.10 -5.62 -25.06
CA CYS A 132 4.09 -5.36 -23.62
C CYS A 132 3.13 -6.31 -22.91
N PRO A 133 3.47 -6.81 -21.72
CA PRO A 133 2.53 -7.47 -20.83
C PRO A 133 1.51 -6.44 -20.31
N HIS A 134 0.27 -6.85 -20.09
CA HIS A 134 -0.81 -5.90 -19.85
C HIS A 134 -2.05 -6.53 -19.20
N ILE A 135 -2.89 -5.68 -18.61
CA ILE A 135 -4.23 -6.03 -18.10
C ILE A 135 -5.27 -5.09 -18.75
N TRP A 136 -6.38 -5.65 -19.20
CA TRP A 136 -7.55 -4.92 -19.69
C TRP A 136 -8.59 -4.80 -18.58
N LEU A 137 -8.96 -3.57 -18.22
CA LEU A 137 -9.83 -3.24 -17.10
C LEU A 137 -11.02 -2.40 -17.55
N SER A 138 -12.13 -2.45 -16.82
CA SER A 138 -13.18 -1.41 -16.93
C SER A 138 -12.64 -0.07 -16.45
N PHE A 139 -12.94 1.02 -17.17
CA PHE A 139 -12.75 2.36 -16.62
C PHE A 139 -13.91 2.69 -15.70
N ILE A 140 -13.62 3.18 -14.48
CA ILE A 140 -14.63 3.58 -13.52
C ILE A 140 -14.53 5.10 -13.30
N PRO A 141 -15.56 5.88 -13.69
CA PRO A 141 -15.57 7.30 -13.40
C PRO A 141 -15.80 7.55 -11.90
N GLY A 142 -15.04 8.46 -11.32
CA GLY A 142 -15.17 8.85 -9.92
C GLY A 142 -14.22 9.97 -9.56
N ILE A 143 -14.37 10.49 -8.34
CA ILE A 143 -13.46 11.49 -7.78
C ILE A 143 -12.41 10.75 -6.96
N SER A 144 -11.13 11.06 -7.15
CA SER A 144 -10.06 10.56 -6.28
C SER A 144 -10.38 10.89 -4.82
N LEU A 145 -10.22 9.93 -3.92
CA LEU A 145 -10.46 10.18 -2.50
C LEU A 145 -9.50 11.24 -1.96
N TYR A 146 -8.28 11.35 -2.49
CA TYR A 146 -7.37 12.44 -2.13
C TYR A 146 -8.01 13.82 -2.37
N ASP A 147 -8.51 14.05 -3.59
CA ASP A 147 -9.16 15.30 -3.96
C ASP A 147 -10.45 15.51 -3.17
N PHE A 148 -11.24 14.47 -2.98
CA PHE A 148 -12.48 14.54 -2.21
C PHE A 148 -12.24 14.87 -0.74
N TRP A 149 -11.20 14.27 -0.14
CA TRP A 149 -10.90 14.38 1.29
C TRP A 149 -10.39 15.77 1.66
N PHE A 150 -9.61 16.38 0.77
CA PHE A 150 -9.01 17.71 0.96
C PHE A 150 -9.64 18.80 0.08
N ALA A 151 -10.80 18.55 -0.52
CA ALA A 151 -11.53 19.54 -1.30
C ALA A 151 -11.93 20.73 -0.44
N GLU A 152 -11.53 21.94 -0.83
CA GLU A 152 -12.03 23.17 -0.23
C GLU A 152 -13.43 23.46 -0.79
N CYS A 153 -14.44 23.34 0.05
CA CYS A 153 -15.83 23.62 -0.27
C CYS A 153 -16.28 24.87 0.51
N PRO A 154 -16.27 26.08 -0.10
CA PRO A 154 -16.70 27.30 0.57
C PRO A 154 -18.13 27.18 1.12
N GLY A 155 -18.30 27.50 2.41
CA GLY A 155 -19.60 27.42 3.09
C GLY A 155 -19.98 26.02 3.60
N MET A 156 -19.14 25.00 3.43
CA MET A 156 -19.34 23.69 4.05
C MET A 156 -18.98 23.73 5.55
N SER A 157 -19.85 23.19 6.40
CA SER A 157 -19.60 23.11 7.84
C SER A 157 -18.61 21.98 8.17
N GLU A 158 -17.91 22.10 9.30
CA GLU A 158 -17.06 21.03 9.84
C GLU A 158 -17.84 19.72 10.06
N GLU A 159 -19.12 19.81 10.42
CA GLU A 159 -19.99 18.65 10.57
C GLU A 159 -20.24 17.93 9.25
N ASP A 160 -20.37 18.67 8.15
CA ASP A 160 -20.58 18.10 6.82
C ASP A 160 -19.31 17.46 6.26
N TYR A 161 -18.14 18.07 6.46
CA TYR A 161 -16.86 17.42 6.19
C TYR A 161 -16.73 16.11 6.97
N HIS A 162 -17.04 16.16 8.27
CA HIS A 162 -17.00 15.00 9.13
C HIS A 162 -17.95 13.89 8.66
N ARG A 163 -19.18 14.24 8.27
CA ARG A 163 -20.18 13.31 7.75
C ARG A 163 -19.71 12.63 6.47
N ARG A 164 -19.15 13.40 5.52
CA ARG A 164 -18.62 12.88 4.25
C ARG A 164 -17.44 11.93 4.46
N ARG A 165 -16.45 12.33 5.26
CA ARG A 165 -15.27 11.50 5.59
C ARG A 165 -15.68 10.23 6.34
N THR A 166 -16.63 10.34 7.28
CA THR A 166 -17.17 9.18 8.02
C THR A 166 -17.85 8.17 7.10
N ARG A 167 -18.60 8.65 6.09
CA ARG A 167 -19.25 7.76 5.11
C ARG A 167 -18.21 6.94 4.34
N VAL A 168 -17.18 7.60 3.80
CA VAL A 168 -16.07 6.92 3.10
C VAL A 168 -15.45 5.86 4.00
N LEU A 169 -15.07 6.22 5.23
CA LEU A 169 -14.43 5.28 6.15
C LEU A 169 -15.30 4.06 6.46
N LYS A 170 -16.63 4.23 6.53
CA LYS A 170 -17.57 3.11 6.72
C LYS A 170 -17.61 2.17 5.51
N ASP A 171 -17.66 2.72 4.32
CA ASP A 171 -17.69 1.91 3.09
C ASP A 171 -16.36 1.18 2.89
N VAL A 172 -15.23 1.85 3.14
CA VAL A 172 -13.89 1.25 3.08
C VAL A 172 -13.75 0.14 4.12
N ALA A 173 -14.16 0.38 5.38
CA ALA A 173 -14.13 -0.65 6.42
C ALA A 173 -14.98 -1.88 6.06
N SER A 174 -16.19 -1.65 5.54
CA SER A 174 -17.08 -2.71 5.07
C SER A 174 -16.46 -3.54 3.94
N ALA A 175 -15.82 -2.88 2.96
CA ALA A 175 -15.11 -3.55 1.88
C ALA A 175 -13.94 -4.39 2.42
N MET A 176 -13.12 -3.82 3.29
CA MET A 176 -11.96 -4.51 3.85
C MET A 176 -12.33 -5.71 4.72
N VAL A 177 -13.40 -5.63 5.52
CA VAL A 177 -13.89 -6.77 6.32
C VAL A 177 -14.26 -7.97 5.44
N GLN A 178 -14.81 -7.74 4.24
CA GLN A 178 -15.14 -8.82 3.31
C GLN A 178 -13.92 -9.63 2.86
N LEU A 179 -12.71 -9.05 2.86
CA LEU A 179 -11.48 -9.77 2.51
C LEU A 179 -11.10 -10.83 3.56
N SER A 180 -11.66 -10.76 4.78
CA SER A 180 -11.39 -11.73 5.85
C SER A 180 -11.70 -13.18 5.45
N GLN A 181 -12.61 -13.37 4.50
CA GLN A 181 -12.97 -14.69 3.99
C GLN A 181 -11.83 -15.38 3.21
N PHE A 182 -10.83 -14.64 2.75
CA PHE A 182 -9.66 -15.16 2.04
C PHE A 182 -8.49 -15.28 3.01
N SER A 183 -8.49 -16.37 3.80
CA SER A 183 -7.44 -16.67 4.78
C SER A 183 -6.52 -17.80 4.32
N PHE A 184 -5.24 -17.71 4.68
CA PHE A 184 -4.18 -18.63 4.23
C PHE A 184 -3.24 -18.97 5.40
N ARG A 185 -2.49 -20.07 5.25
CA ARG A 185 -1.45 -20.48 6.20
C ARG A 185 -0.06 -19.92 5.91
N GLU A 186 0.10 -19.33 4.72
CA GLU A 186 1.35 -18.76 4.24
C GLU A 186 1.08 -17.37 3.67
N GLY A 187 2.09 -16.50 3.68
CA GLY A 187 2.03 -15.15 3.13
C GLY A 187 2.75 -15.04 1.80
N GLY A 188 2.24 -14.21 0.89
CA GLY A 188 2.78 -14.06 -0.46
C GLY A 188 1.70 -13.76 -1.49
N ARG A 189 2.06 -13.83 -2.78
CA ARG A 189 1.09 -13.63 -3.88
C ARG A 189 0.17 -14.84 -4.00
N LEU A 190 -1.02 -14.65 -4.54
CA LEU A 190 -1.91 -15.76 -4.84
C LEU A 190 -1.46 -16.46 -6.13
N THR A 191 -1.61 -17.77 -6.14
CA THR A 191 -1.32 -18.64 -7.27
C THR A 191 -2.58 -19.42 -7.62
N PHE A 192 -2.84 -19.56 -8.91
CA PHE A 192 -4.08 -20.11 -9.41
C PHE A 192 -3.79 -21.34 -10.27
N THR A 193 -4.33 -22.48 -9.87
CA THR A 193 -4.32 -23.71 -10.67
C THR A 193 -5.76 -24.07 -11.00
N ASP A 194 -6.04 -24.34 -12.27
CA ASP A 194 -7.42 -24.59 -12.71
C ASP A 194 -8.06 -25.75 -11.92
N GLY A 195 -9.30 -25.51 -11.46
CA GLY A 195 -10.05 -26.47 -10.66
C GLY A 195 -9.58 -26.63 -9.21
N ARG A 196 -8.63 -25.82 -8.72
CA ARG A 196 -8.15 -25.85 -7.33
C ARG A 196 -8.39 -24.52 -6.62
N PRO A 197 -8.55 -24.51 -5.29
CA PRO A 197 -8.51 -23.29 -4.51
C PRO A 197 -7.18 -22.54 -4.71
N PRO A 198 -7.17 -21.20 -4.57
CA PRO A 198 -5.94 -20.42 -4.62
C PRO A 198 -4.93 -20.90 -3.57
N SER A 199 -3.67 -20.99 -3.98
CA SER A 199 -2.51 -21.24 -3.09
C SER A 199 -1.63 -19.99 -3.00
N VAL A 200 -0.60 -20.02 -2.16
CA VAL A 200 0.32 -18.89 -1.95
C VAL A 200 1.69 -19.22 -2.55
N GLY A 201 2.33 -18.23 -3.17
CA GLY A 201 3.68 -18.35 -3.74
C GLY A 201 4.53 -17.11 -3.47
N CYS A 202 5.78 -17.13 -3.96
CA CYS A 202 6.71 -16.00 -3.85
C CYS A 202 6.10 -14.75 -4.51
N ARG A 203 6.06 -13.63 -3.80
CA ARG A 203 5.67 -12.31 -4.33
C ARG A 203 6.88 -11.58 -4.91
N ARG A 204 6.61 -10.60 -5.76
CA ARG A 204 7.55 -9.55 -6.15
C ARG A 204 7.61 -8.48 -5.06
N GLU A 205 8.81 -8.08 -4.65
CA GLU A 205 9.03 -6.99 -3.70
C GLU A 205 10.06 -6.00 -4.24
N LEU A 206 9.84 -4.70 -4.00
CA LEU A 206 10.74 -3.63 -4.43
C LEU A 206 11.95 -3.58 -3.50
N ASP A 207 13.14 -3.64 -4.08
CA ASP A 207 14.40 -3.39 -3.37
C ASP A 207 14.61 -1.87 -3.29
N ILE A 208 14.07 -1.24 -2.23
CA ILE A 208 14.10 0.22 -2.06
C ILE A 208 15.53 0.76 -2.06
N ASP A 209 16.45 0.09 -1.35
CA ASP A 209 17.86 0.50 -1.27
C ASP A 209 18.54 0.37 -2.64
N ALA A 210 18.40 -0.79 -3.31
CA ALA A 210 19.02 -0.97 -4.63
C ALA A 210 18.40 -0.05 -5.70
N PHE A 211 17.11 0.27 -5.58
CA PHE A 211 16.45 1.21 -6.48
C PHE A 211 16.92 2.65 -6.23
N ALA A 212 17.02 3.09 -4.97
CA ALA A 212 17.56 4.40 -4.63
C ALA A 212 19.03 4.55 -5.10
N GLU A 213 19.87 3.55 -4.85
CA GLU A 213 21.26 3.55 -5.32
C GLU A 213 21.36 3.66 -6.85
N ARG A 214 20.44 3.01 -7.58
CA ARG A 214 20.35 3.09 -9.04
C ARG A 214 19.98 4.49 -9.51
N LEU A 215 19.04 5.16 -8.86
CA LEU A 215 18.63 6.52 -9.19
C LEU A 215 19.74 7.55 -8.89
N GLU A 216 20.53 7.33 -7.84
CA GLU A 216 21.62 8.24 -7.46
C GLU A 216 22.85 8.15 -8.38
N GLN A 217 23.07 7.01 -9.06
CA GLN A 217 24.34 6.70 -9.75
C GLN A 217 24.44 7.16 -11.22
N ASP A 218 23.62 8.10 -11.70
CA ASP A 218 23.52 8.45 -13.14
C ASP A 218 23.42 7.17 -14.02
N ASN A 219 22.70 6.16 -13.50
CA ASN A 219 22.54 4.89 -14.18
C ASN A 219 21.55 5.07 -15.34
N PRO A 220 21.90 4.69 -16.57
CA PRO A 220 21.00 4.83 -17.72
C PRO A 220 19.73 3.95 -17.61
N ASP A 221 19.73 2.95 -16.71
CA ASP A 221 18.57 2.15 -16.38
C ASP A 221 17.92 2.68 -15.09
N HIS A 222 16.82 3.41 -15.22
CA HIS A 222 16.00 3.90 -14.08
C HIS A 222 14.85 2.95 -13.72
N MET A 223 14.90 1.68 -14.15
CA MET A 223 13.84 0.72 -13.83
C MET A 223 13.85 0.30 -12.35
N PRO A 224 12.68 0.06 -11.74
CA PRO A 224 12.58 -0.50 -10.40
C PRO A 224 13.31 -1.85 -10.27
N VAL A 225 14.00 -2.04 -9.15
CA VAL A 225 14.72 -3.28 -8.84
C VAL A 225 13.82 -4.15 -7.97
N TYR A 226 13.50 -5.35 -8.45
CA TYR A 226 12.65 -6.30 -7.73
C TYR A 226 13.41 -7.56 -7.32
N PHE A 227 12.98 -8.17 -6.22
CA PHE A 227 13.45 -9.48 -5.78
C PHE A 227 12.29 -10.42 -5.41
N PRO A 228 12.47 -11.75 -5.53
CA PRO A 228 11.47 -12.72 -5.11
C PRO A 228 11.43 -12.80 -3.58
N SER A 229 10.22 -12.85 -3.03
CA SER A 229 9.98 -12.68 -1.61
C SER A 229 8.91 -13.65 -1.09
N GLY A 230 9.19 -14.38 0.00
CA GLY A 230 8.32 -15.48 0.47
C GLY A 230 8.35 -16.73 -0.43
N PRO A 231 7.33 -17.63 -0.36
CA PRO A 231 6.19 -17.56 0.56
C PRO A 231 6.64 -17.64 2.02
N TYR A 232 5.94 -16.93 2.88
CA TYR A 232 6.25 -16.80 4.30
C TYR A 232 5.44 -17.77 5.11
N LYS A 233 6.09 -18.49 6.02
CA LYS A 233 5.40 -19.41 6.93
C LYS A 233 4.95 -18.70 8.20
N THR A 234 5.65 -17.64 8.60
CA THR A 234 5.34 -16.89 9.82
C THR A 234 5.26 -15.38 9.57
N ALA A 235 4.53 -14.68 10.43
CA ALA A 235 4.50 -13.21 10.44
C ALA A 235 5.91 -12.61 10.59
N LYS A 236 6.74 -13.17 11.49
CA LYS A 236 8.12 -12.71 11.70
C LYS A 236 9.00 -12.82 10.46
N GLU A 237 8.88 -13.89 9.69
CA GLU A 237 9.59 -14.01 8.41
C GLU A 237 9.19 -12.88 7.46
N PHE A 238 7.91 -12.50 7.42
CA PHE A 238 7.41 -11.39 6.61
C PHE A 238 8.00 -10.03 7.08
N TYR A 239 7.94 -9.71 8.37
CA TYR A 239 8.47 -8.44 8.90
C TYR A 239 9.97 -8.28 8.67
N THR A 240 10.73 -9.35 8.84
CA THR A 240 12.20 -9.28 8.84
C THR A 240 12.81 -9.43 7.45
N ASN A 241 12.04 -9.79 6.44
CA ASN A 241 12.55 -10.07 5.09
C ASN A 241 13.34 -8.91 4.48
N ALA A 242 12.72 -7.73 4.36
CA ALA A 242 13.38 -6.55 3.81
C ALA A 242 14.60 -6.16 4.66
N LEU A 243 14.43 -6.12 5.99
CA LEU A 243 15.49 -5.82 6.95
C LEU A 243 16.72 -6.75 6.76
N ASN A 244 16.49 -8.05 6.63
CA ASN A 244 17.54 -9.07 6.48
C ASN A 244 18.31 -8.96 5.15
N ARG A 245 17.73 -8.32 4.13
CA ARG A 245 18.36 -8.12 2.83
C ARG A 245 19.18 -6.84 2.73
N GLN A 246 18.82 -5.83 3.51
CA GLN A 246 19.55 -4.56 3.53
C GLN A 246 21.00 -4.76 3.94
N LYS A 247 21.89 -3.94 3.35
CA LYS A 247 23.31 -3.92 3.70
C LYS A 247 23.48 -3.73 5.20
N LEU A 248 24.47 -4.41 5.77
CA LEU A 248 24.79 -4.27 7.19
C LEU A 248 25.14 -2.81 7.51
N ASP A 249 24.61 -2.35 8.63
CA ASP A 249 24.83 -1.00 9.11
C ASP A 249 26.29 -0.82 9.54
N SER A 250 26.96 0.17 8.94
CA SER A 250 28.40 0.41 9.14
C SER A 250 28.73 1.16 10.42
N SER A 251 27.77 1.85 11.03
CA SER A 251 27.94 2.53 12.32
C SER A 251 27.24 1.76 13.44
N GLU A 252 27.84 1.78 14.64
CA GLU A 252 27.28 1.15 15.84
C GLU A 252 25.86 1.65 16.14
N PHE A 253 25.62 2.94 15.93
CA PHE A 253 24.31 3.55 16.15
C PHE A 253 23.22 2.99 15.21
N LEU A 254 23.51 2.87 13.91
CA LEU A 254 22.56 2.32 12.94
C LEU A 254 22.33 0.82 13.19
N LEU A 255 23.37 0.08 13.57
CA LEU A 255 23.23 -1.31 14.03
C LEU A 255 22.35 -1.41 15.28
N GLY A 256 22.47 -0.44 16.19
CA GLY A 256 21.61 -0.24 17.34
C GLY A 256 20.14 -0.08 16.98
N GLN A 257 19.83 0.82 16.03
CA GLN A 257 18.48 1.01 15.51
C GLN A 257 17.91 -0.29 14.91
N ARG A 258 18.72 -1.00 14.11
CA ARG A 258 18.32 -2.30 13.53
C ARG A 258 18.02 -3.34 14.60
N ARG A 259 18.84 -3.44 15.64
CA ARG A 259 18.63 -4.39 16.75
C ARG A 259 17.44 -4.01 17.64
N LEU A 260 17.21 -2.72 17.88
CA LEU A 260 16.02 -2.23 18.57
C LEU A 260 14.74 -2.56 17.78
N LEU A 261 14.74 -2.34 16.46
CA LEU A 261 13.64 -2.75 15.60
C LEU A 261 13.41 -4.27 15.66
N GLN A 262 14.47 -5.07 15.56
CA GLN A 262 14.37 -6.51 15.68
C GLN A 262 13.75 -6.93 17.02
N PHE A 263 14.13 -6.26 18.12
CA PHE A 263 13.54 -6.50 19.43
C PHE A 263 12.03 -6.22 19.45
N PHE A 264 11.56 -5.12 18.83
CA PHE A 264 10.13 -4.85 18.73
C PHE A 264 9.39 -5.87 17.87
N VAL A 265 9.98 -6.31 16.76
CA VAL A 265 9.41 -7.39 15.92
C VAL A 265 9.33 -8.71 16.70
N ASP A 266 10.36 -9.05 17.47
CA ASP A 266 10.35 -10.23 18.33
C ASP A 266 9.25 -10.14 19.40
N CYS A 267 9.04 -8.95 19.98
CA CYS A 267 7.95 -8.73 20.93
C CYS A 267 6.57 -8.90 20.28
N ILE A 268 6.38 -8.42 19.05
CA ILE A 268 5.14 -8.61 18.28
C ILE A 268 4.91 -10.10 18.00
N ASP A 269 5.95 -10.81 17.56
CA ASP A 269 5.87 -12.25 17.30
C ASP A 269 5.48 -13.04 18.57
N ASP A 270 6.05 -12.69 19.73
CA ASP A 270 5.67 -13.27 21.01
C ASP A 270 4.21 -12.96 21.38
N LEU A 271 3.79 -11.69 21.26
CA LEU A 271 2.45 -11.22 21.66
C LEU A 271 1.34 -11.81 20.77
N PHE A 272 1.65 -12.10 19.52
CA PHE A 272 0.69 -12.62 18.53
C PHE A 272 1.04 -14.03 18.04
N ALA A 273 1.74 -14.82 18.84
CA ALA A 273 2.21 -16.16 18.46
C ALA A 273 1.06 -17.09 18.02
N ALA A 274 -0.15 -16.93 18.58
CA ALA A 274 -1.34 -17.69 18.20
C ALA A 274 -1.74 -17.49 16.72
N ASP A 275 -1.46 -16.32 16.17
CA ASP A 275 -1.78 -15.93 14.80
C ASP A 275 -0.54 -15.96 13.88
N ALA A 276 0.59 -16.50 14.35
CA ALA A 276 1.85 -16.47 13.61
C ALA A 276 1.76 -17.06 12.19
N HIS A 277 0.87 -18.04 11.99
CA HIS A 277 0.62 -18.70 10.70
C HIS A 277 -0.66 -18.24 10.01
N SER A 278 -1.26 -17.14 10.49
CA SER A 278 -2.52 -16.64 9.95
C SER A 278 -2.29 -15.47 9.02
N PHE A 279 -2.56 -15.70 7.73
CA PHE A 279 -2.46 -14.70 6.69
C PHE A 279 -3.83 -14.43 6.10
N VAL A 280 -4.05 -13.21 5.64
CA VAL A 280 -5.31 -12.75 5.06
C VAL A 280 -5.04 -11.90 3.83
N LEU A 281 -5.90 -12.01 2.82
CA LEU A 281 -5.83 -11.16 1.65
C LEU A 281 -6.02 -9.69 2.07
N THR A 282 -5.17 -8.79 1.60
CA THR A 282 -5.28 -7.36 1.89
C THR A 282 -4.95 -6.51 0.66
N HIS A 283 -5.35 -5.24 0.70
CA HIS A 283 -4.95 -4.28 -0.31
C HIS A 283 -3.45 -3.96 -0.19
N PRO A 284 -2.67 -4.01 -1.28
CA PRO A 284 -1.23 -3.82 -1.21
C PRO A 284 -0.83 -2.38 -0.84
N ASP A 285 -1.51 -1.39 -1.42
CA ASP A 285 -1.26 0.05 -1.19
C ASP A 285 -2.53 0.71 -0.66
N PHE A 286 -2.69 0.77 0.66
CA PHE A 286 -3.95 1.15 1.31
C PHE A 286 -4.03 2.66 1.57
N ASP A 287 -3.86 3.48 0.53
CA ASP A 287 -3.80 4.95 0.64
C ASP A 287 -4.80 5.69 -0.29
N LEU A 288 -5.04 6.99 -0.03
CA LEU A 288 -6.13 7.82 -0.59
C LEU A 288 -6.21 7.77 -2.13
N GLN A 289 -5.08 7.72 -2.82
CA GLN A 289 -5.04 7.71 -4.28
C GLN A 289 -5.71 6.48 -4.91
N ASN A 290 -5.86 5.38 -4.16
CA ASN A 290 -6.39 4.12 -4.65
C ASN A 290 -7.90 3.96 -4.42
N PHE A 291 -8.59 5.03 -4.00
CA PHE A 291 -10.04 5.01 -3.78
C PHE A 291 -10.73 6.06 -4.65
N LEU A 292 -11.79 5.63 -5.35
CA LEU A 292 -12.71 6.53 -6.04
C LEU A 292 -14.01 6.65 -5.27
N VAL A 293 -14.54 7.85 -5.19
CA VAL A 293 -15.80 8.14 -4.49
C VAL A 293 -16.79 8.93 -5.34
N SER A 294 -18.06 8.84 -4.97
CA SER A 294 -19.12 9.68 -5.51
C SER A 294 -18.98 11.12 -4.98
N PRO A 295 -19.62 12.11 -5.61
CA PRO A 295 -19.70 13.47 -5.03
C PRO A 295 -20.30 13.50 -3.61
N GLN A 296 -21.06 12.48 -3.24
CA GLN A 296 -21.70 12.32 -1.93
C GLN A 296 -20.81 11.54 -0.92
N GLY A 297 -19.67 11.02 -1.35
CA GLY A 297 -18.71 10.29 -0.51
C GLY A 297 -19.00 8.80 -0.36
N ASP A 298 -19.79 8.21 -1.26
CA ASP A 298 -19.95 6.76 -1.32
C ASP A 298 -18.76 6.14 -2.06
N LEU A 299 -18.27 4.98 -1.60
CA LEU A 299 -17.17 4.29 -2.28
C LEU A 299 -17.64 3.77 -3.66
N VAL A 300 -16.96 4.22 -4.71
CA VAL A 300 -17.26 3.87 -6.10
C VAL A 300 -16.32 2.80 -6.65
N SER A 301 -15.04 2.81 -6.25
CA SER A 301 -14.07 1.79 -6.65
C SER A 301 -12.83 1.78 -5.77
N ILE A 302 -12.23 0.61 -5.60
CA ILE A 302 -10.87 0.42 -5.08
C ILE A 302 -9.95 0.04 -6.24
N LEU A 303 -8.93 0.84 -6.47
CA LEU A 303 -7.99 0.76 -7.58
C LEU A 303 -6.64 0.19 -7.15
N ASP A 304 -5.79 -0.09 -8.14
CA ASP A 304 -4.40 -0.55 -7.99
C ASP A 304 -4.19 -1.75 -7.06
N TRP A 305 -4.40 -2.94 -7.64
CA TRP A 305 -4.18 -4.21 -6.96
C TRP A 305 -2.80 -4.81 -7.28
N ASP A 306 -1.85 -4.05 -7.83
CA ASP A 306 -0.49 -4.52 -8.08
C ASP A 306 0.19 -4.87 -6.74
N GLY A 307 0.70 -6.10 -6.63
CA GLY A 307 1.29 -6.62 -5.40
C GLY A 307 0.28 -7.18 -4.38
N VAL A 308 -1.01 -7.31 -4.75
CA VAL A 308 -2.04 -7.93 -3.90
C VAL A 308 -1.62 -9.33 -3.45
N GLY A 309 -1.80 -9.63 -2.16
CA GLY A 309 -1.40 -10.91 -1.61
C GLY A 309 -1.93 -11.17 -0.20
N ALA A 310 -1.61 -12.37 0.30
CA ALA A 310 -1.86 -12.79 1.66
C ALA A 310 -0.78 -12.24 2.58
N TRP A 311 -1.17 -11.39 3.54
CA TRP A 311 -0.26 -10.73 4.49
C TRP A 311 -0.58 -11.20 5.91
N PRO A 312 0.36 -11.11 6.87
CA PRO A 312 0.08 -11.42 8.28
C PRO A 312 -1.14 -10.64 8.78
N ARG A 313 -1.98 -11.22 9.65
CA ARG A 313 -3.18 -10.51 10.17
C ARG A 313 -2.86 -9.14 10.78
N SER A 314 -1.69 -8.97 11.40
CA SER A 314 -1.19 -7.67 11.91
C SER A 314 -1.02 -6.59 10.86
N LEU A 315 -0.80 -6.95 9.59
CA LEU A 315 -0.69 -6.04 8.44
C LEU A 315 -1.82 -6.29 7.42
N GLY A 316 -2.86 -7.00 7.85
CA GLY A 316 -3.88 -7.56 6.98
C GLY A 316 -4.97 -6.57 6.62
N ASN A 317 -6.12 -7.10 6.24
CA ASN A 317 -7.27 -6.32 5.78
C ASN A 317 -7.89 -5.42 6.86
N LEU A 318 -7.69 -5.71 8.14
CA LEU A 318 -8.28 -4.90 9.22
C LEU A 318 -7.38 -3.76 9.70
N ARG A 319 -6.29 -3.48 8.96
CA ARG A 319 -5.38 -2.38 9.29
C ARG A 319 -6.00 -1.01 9.02
N TYR A 320 -5.39 0.03 9.57
CA TYR A 320 -5.78 1.40 9.22
C TYR A 320 -5.41 1.71 7.76
N PRO A 321 -6.19 2.55 7.09
CA PRO A 321 -5.72 3.19 5.88
C PRO A 321 -4.48 4.04 6.16
N GLY A 322 -3.52 4.05 5.24
CA GLY A 322 -2.21 4.69 5.40
C GLY A 322 -2.30 6.18 5.75
N TRP A 323 -3.23 6.91 5.10
CA TRP A 323 -3.45 8.33 5.40
C TRP A 323 -3.89 8.61 6.84
N LEU A 324 -4.48 7.63 7.53
CA LEU A 324 -4.89 7.76 8.93
C LEU A 324 -3.77 7.53 9.93
N ILE A 325 -2.58 7.10 9.51
CA ILE A 325 -1.44 6.83 10.40
C ILE A 325 -0.21 7.67 10.07
N ARG A 326 -0.31 8.60 9.11
CA ARG A 326 0.83 9.40 8.66
C ARG A 326 1.51 10.17 9.79
N ASP A 327 0.79 10.60 10.83
CA ASP A 327 1.38 11.25 12.02
C ASP A 327 2.39 10.40 12.78
N TRP A 328 2.44 9.09 12.51
CA TRP A 328 3.40 8.16 13.08
C TRP A 328 4.60 7.84 12.18
N ASP A 329 4.66 8.44 10.99
CA ASP A 329 5.82 8.45 10.12
C ASP A 329 6.31 9.89 9.90
N PRO A 330 7.13 10.43 10.82
CA PRO A 330 7.60 11.81 10.72
C PRO A 330 8.39 12.12 9.44
N GLY A 331 8.96 11.11 8.79
CA GLY A 331 9.67 11.29 7.51
C GLY A 331 8.73 11.68 6.38
N VAL A 332 7.48 11.21 6.42
CA VAL A 332 6.45 11.41 5.39
C VAL A 332 5.39 12.42 5.80
N TYR A 333 5.17 12.62 7.11
CA TYR A 333 4.02 13.38 7.62
C TYR A 333 4.07 14.87 7.30
N GLY A 334 5.26 15.41 7.02
CA GLY A 334 5.43 16.80 6.63
C GLY A 334 5.09 17.81 7.73
N TYR A 335 4.41 17.46 8.83
CA TYR A 335 4.21 18.34 9.98
C TYR A 335 5.38 18.21 10.97
N GLY A 336 5.97 19.35 11.34
CA GLY A 336 6.94 19.44 12.42
C GLY A 336 6.35 19.12 13.79
N SER A 337 7.22 18.91 14.76
CA SER A 337 6.83 18.78 16.18
C SER A 337 6.14 20.03 16.74
N ASP A 338 6.21 21.15 16.03
CA ASP A 338 5.52 22.42 16.29
C ASP A 338 4.10 22.48 15.67
N GLY A 339 3.66 21.44 14.95
CA GLY A 339 2.39 21.41 14.25
C GLY A 339 2.35 22.24 12.96
N VAL A 340 3.52 22.63 12.42
CA VAL A 340 3.62 23.38 11.15
C VAL A 340 3.98 22.43 10.00
N LEU A 341 3.25 22.57 8.89
CA LEU A 341 3.51 21.80 7.66
C LEU A 341 4.81 22.30 6.99
N HIS A 342 5.88 21.49 7.05
CA HIS A 342 7.17 21.70 6.41
C HIS A 342 7.16 21.48 4.89
N ASN A 343 6.19 20.75 4.34
CA ASN A 343 5.96 20.67 2.89
C ASN A 343 4.62 21.29 2.49
N PRO A 344 4.57 22.56 2.05
CA PRO A 344 3.34 23.26 1.70
C PRO A 344 2.57 22.66 0.52
N GLU A 345 3.18 21.76 -0.26
CA GLU A 345 2.53 21.08 -1.40
C GLU A 345 1.74 19.82 -0.97
N MET A 346 2.01 19.28 0.22
CA MET A 346 1.37 18.07 0.74
C MET A 346 0.19 18.42 1.65
N ARG A 347 -1.02 18.00 1.28
CA ARG A 347 -2.19 18.15 2.16
C ARG A 347 -2.20 17.03 3.21
N GLY A 348 -2.40 17.40 4.47
CA GLY A 348 -2.44 16.47 5.60
C GLY A 348 -3.36 16.97 6.71
N ASP A 349 -4.02 16.04 7.40
CA ASP A 349 -4.79 16.36 8.61
C ASP A 349 -3.86 16.39 9.83
N LEU A 350 -4.17 17.25 10.81
CA LEU A 350 -3.46 17.32 12.10
C LEU A 350 -3.56 16.00 12.89
N PRO A 351 -2.61 15.70 13.81
CA PRO A 351 -2.61 14.43 14.56
C PRO A 351 -3.90 14.18 15.32
N GLN A 352 -4.51 15.22 15.91
CA GLN A 352 -5.77 15.09 16.65
C GLN A 352 -6.94 14.74 15.72
N THR A 353 -6.92 15.26 14.48
CA THR A 353 -7.91 14.93 13.45
C THR A 353 -7.72 13.48 12.99
N LEU A 354 -6.48 13.02 12.80
CA LEU A 354 -6.18 11.64 12.45
C LEU A 354 -6.63 10.67 13.55
N ALA A 355 -6.32 10.94 14.82
CA ALA A 355 -6.78 10.13 15.96
C ALA A 355 -8.32 10.04 16.03
N ARG A 356 -9.03 11.16 15.76
CA ARG A 356 -10.49 11.16 15.66
C ARG A 356 -10.99 10.22 14.56
N TYR A 357 -10.40 10.27 13.37
CA TYR A 357 -10.84 9.42 12.25
C TYR A 357 -10.38 7.97 12.37
N ARG A 358 -9.25 7.69 13.04
CA ARG A 358 -8.87 6.33 13.47
C ARG A 358 -9.97 5.71 14.32
N LYS A 359 -10.48 6.44 15.33
CA LYS A 359 -11.61 5.97 16.14
C LYS A 359 -12.90 5.74 15.33
N VAL A 360 -13.19 6.60 14.35
CA VAL A 360 -14.33 6.40 13.43
C VAL A 360 -14.16 5.10 12.64
N TYR A 361 -12.97 4.86 12.08
CA TYR A 361 -12.67 3.67 11.29
C TYR A 361 -12.69 2.38 12.13
N GLN A 362 -12.12 2.38 13.34
CA GLN A 362 -12.20 1.26 14.28
C GLN A 362 -13.66 0.86 14.55
N ASN A 363 -14.52 1.84 14.83
CA ASN A 363 -15.94 1.59 15.08
C ASN A 363 -16.62 1.03 13.83
N ALA A 364 -16.30 1.55 12.65
CA ALA A 364 -16.83 1.04 11.39
C ALA A 364 -16.41 -0.42 11.12
N ILE A 365 -15.17 -0.80 11.42
CA ILE A 365 -14.71 -2.21 11.35
C ILE A 365 -15.50 -3.08 12.32
N ARG A 366 -15.67 -2.63 13.57
CA ARG A 366 -16.45 -3.35 14.59
C ARG A 366 -17.90 -3.57 14.14
N ASP A 367 -18.54 -2.52 13.63
CA ASP A 367 -19.90 -2.57 13.11
C ASP A 367 -20.01 -3.55 11.93
N ALA A 368 -19.05 -3.53 11.00
CA ALA A 368 -19.04 -4.41 9.82
C ALA A 368 -18.77 -5.88 10.15
N LEU A 369 -17.98 -6.18 11.19
CA LEU A 369 -17.76 -7.56 11.66
C LEU A 369 -19.00 -8.15 12.34
N GLY A 370 -19.84 -7.30 12.95
CA GLY A 370 -21.01 -7.68 13.74
C GLY A 370 -20.67 -8.20 15.14
N GLU A 371 -21.56 -7.99 16.11
CA GLU A 371 -21.33 -8.28 17.55
C GLU A 371 -21.00 -9.76 17.84
N GLN A 372 -21.43 -10.71 17.01
CA GLN A 372 -21.27 -12.15 17.25
C GLN A 372 -19.93 -12.75 16.77
N LYS A 373 -19.22 -12.13 15.82
CA LYS A 373 -17.92 -12.66 15.34
C LYS A 373 -16.74 -12.29 16.23
N ILE A 374 -16.92 -11.35 17.16
CA ILE A 374 -15.88 -10.88 18.08
C ILE A 374 -15.59 -11.91 19.18
N GLN A 375 -16.53 -12.82 19.48
CA GLN A 375 -16.41 -13.80 20.57
C GLN A 375 -15.89 -15.18 20.15
N GLY A 376 -15.79 -15.48 18.85
CA GLY A 376 -15.69 -16.86 18.35
C GLY A 376 -14.34 -17.31 17.80
N ASP A 377 -13.53 -16.40 17.27
CA ASP A 377 -12.16 -16.70 16.84
C ASP A 377 -11.19 -16.05 17.81
N SER A 378 -10.01 -16.63 17.98
CA SER A 378 -8.87 -16.06 18.71
C SER A 378 -8.50 -14.67 18.15
N GLN A 379 -9.28 -13.63 18.42
CA GLN A 379 -9.08 -12.28 17.92
C GLN A 379 -8.18 -11.51 18.87
N THR A 380 -6.87 -11.71 18.75
CA THR A 380 -5.89 -10.86 19.46
C THR A 380 -5.60 -9.57 18.68
N TYR A 381 -6.10 -9.43 17.44
CA TYR A 381 -5.90 -8.24 16.61
C TYR A 381 -7.09 -7.30 16.62
N HIS A 382 -6.91 -6.19 17.33
CA HIS A 382 -7.73 -5.00 17.17
C HIS A 382 -7.11 -4.10 16.09
N THR A 383 -7.94 -3.46 15.26
CA THR A 383 -7.50 -2.44 14.29
C THR A 383 -6.63 -1.36 14.95
N SER A 384 -6.82 -1.06 16.24
CA SER A 384 -5.95 -0.16 17.00
C SER A 384 -4.47 -0.60 16.99
N ALA A 385 -4.20 -1.90 17.16
CA ALA A 385 -2.86 -2.44 17.21
C ALA A 385 -2.12 -2.31 15.87
N THR A 386 -2.86 -2.23 14.75
CA THR A 386 -2.25 -2.27 13.43
C THR A 386 -1.45 -1.02 13.10
N LEU A 387 -1.74 0.11 13.76
CA LEU A 387 -0.95 1.33 13.61
C LEU A 387 0.52 1.07 13.93
N ILE A 388 0.79 0.47 15.09
CA ILE A 388 2.15 0.22 15.56
C ILE A 388 2.85 -0.85 14.71
N THR A 389 2.13 -1.89 14.33
CA THR A 389 2.69 -2.94 13.48
C THR A 389 3.01 -2.44 12.08
N GLU A 390 2.17 -1.57 11.51
CA GLU A 390 2.36 -0.98 10.18
C GLU A 390 3.58 -0.05 10.14
N ILE A 391 3.74 0.86 11.10
CA ILE A 391 4.93 1.72 11.15
C ILE A 391 6.21 0.93 11.41
N LEU A 392 6.16 -0.17 12.19
CA LEU A 392 7.32 -1.04 12.38
C LEU A 392 7.67 -1.79 11.10
N HIS A 393 6.67 -2.18 10.30
CA HIS A 393 6.90 -2.73 8.96
C HIS A 393 7.51 -1.69 8.02
N THR A 394 7.07 -0.44 8.06
CA THR A 394 7.69 0.68 7.32
C THR A 394 9.15 0.86 7.73
N ALA A 395 9.46 0.89 9.03
CA ALA A 395 10.84 1.00 9.54
C ALA A 395 11.73 -0.19 9.16
N ALA A 396 11.15 -1.38 9.01
CA ALA A 396 11.85 -2.57 8.53
C ALA A 396 12.14 -2.51 7.02
N SER A 397 11.19 -1.99 6.25
CA SER A 397 11.25 -1.95 4.78
C SER A 397 12.06 -0.78 4.25
N ASN A 398 11.93 0.41 4.85
CA ASN A 398 12.65 1.61 4.46
C ASN A 398 13.68 2.03 5.52
N ARG A 399 14.95 1.93 5.15
CA ARG A 399 16.07 2.30 6.02
C ARG A 399 16.08 3.79 6.36
N LYS A 400 15.59 4.67 5.48
CA LYS A 400 15.58 6.12 5.68
C LYS A 400 14.61 6.54 6.79
N ASP A 401 13.46 5.88 6.90
CA ASP A 401 12.41 6.26 7.87
C ASP A 401 12.62 5.63 9.25
N ARG A 402 13.35 4.51 9.30
CA ARG A 402 13.58 3.71 10.54
C ARG A 402 13.93 4.57 11.75
N GLY A 403 14.89 5.46 11.58
CA GLY A 403 15.42 6.25 12.70
C GLY A 403 14.37 7.16 13.33
N MET A 404 13.52 7.77 12.52
CA MET A 404 12.46 8.69 12.97
C MET A 404 11.27 7.93 13.58
N ILE A 405 10.88 6.81 12.96
CA ILE A 405 9.80 5.94 13.46
C ILE A 405 10.18 5.35 14.82
N LEU A 406 11.37 4.75 14.94
CA LEU A 406 11.81 4.16 16.22
C LEU A 406 11.93 5.21 17.33
N ARG A 407 12.40 6.41 17.00
CA ARG A 407 12.46 7.53 17.95
C ARG A 407 11.06 7.85 18.48
N LYS A 408 10.08 8.02 17.57
CA LYS A 408 8.69 8.30 17.95
C LYS A 408 8.10 7.20 18.84
N ILE A 409 8.29 5.92 18.48
CA ILE A 409 7.81 4.79 19.29
C ILE A 409 8.42 4.83 20.70
N VAL A 410 9.72 5.09 20.81
CA VAL A 410 10.41 5.17 22.12
C VAL A 410 9.89 6.33 22.96
N GLN A 411 9.64 7.51 22.37
CA GLN A 411 9.06 8.67 23.05
C GLN A 411 7.67 8.35 23.63
N GLU A 412 6.80 7.76 22.81
CA GLU A 412 5.45 7.35 23.22
C GLU A 412 5.48 6.27 24.33
N ILE A 413 6.41 5.30 24.23
CA ILE A 413 6.66 4.33 25.30
C ILE A 413 7.08 5.02 26.59
N ALA A 414 8.02 5.97 26.51
CA ALA A 414 8.57 6.67 27.69
C ALA A 414 7.47 7.44 28.43
N GLY A 415 6.58 8.11 27.69
CA GLY A 415 5.40 8.79 28.24
C GLY A 415 4.43 7.85 28.95
N LEU A 416 4.20 6.65 28.39
CA LEU A 416 3.28 5.66 28.95
C LEU A 416 3.82 4.97 30.21
N VAL A 417 5.10 4.57 30.21
CA VAL A 417 5.71 3.89 31.37
C VAL A 417 6.27 4.88 32.40
N LYS A 418 6.08 6.19 32.17
CA LYS A 418 6.49 7.31 33.03
C LYS A 418 7.96 7.23 33.42
N VAL A 419 8.83 6.97 32.45
CA VAL A 419 10.28 7.03 32.70
C VAL A 419 10.62 8.45 33.14
N PRO A 420 11.23 8.67 34.32
CA PRO A 420 11.71 9.99 34.72
C PRO A 420 12.94 10.33 33.89
N CYS A 421 12.73 10.75 32.64
CA CYS A 421 13.77 11.24 31.76
C CYS A 421 13.47 12.70 31.45
N SER A 422 14.46 13.58 31.66
CA SER A 422 14.34 15.00 31.32
C SER A 422 14.51 15.28 29.82
N ASP A 423 14.98 14.29 29.05
CA ASP A 423 15.32 14.41 27.63
C ASP A 423 15.04 13.09 26.89
N GLU A 424 13.88 12.99 26.24
CA GLU A 424 13.46 11.79 25.51
C GLU A 424 14.36 11.50 24.28
N ASP A 425 15.00 12.53 23.71
CA ASP A 425 15.94 12.35 22.62
C ASP A 425 17.22 11.67 23.11
N LEU A 426 17.72 12.06 24.28
CA LEU A 426 18.85 11.40 24.90
C LEU A 426 18.54 9.92 25.19
N LEU A 427 17.34 9.61 25.69
CA LEU A 427 16.91 8.23 25.94
C LEU A 427 16.97 7.37 24.68
N TYR A 428 16.45 7.86 23.55
CA TYR A 428 16.51 7.13 22.29
C TYR A 428 17.95 6.88 21.82
N MET A 429 18.82 7.90 21.96
CA MET A 429 20.22 7.78 21.57
C MET A 429 20.97 6.74 22.43
N GLU A 430 20.78 6.77 23.75
CA GLU A 430 21.36 5.82 24.70
C GLU A 430 20.91 4.39 24.42
N LEU A 431 19.61 4.19 24.14
CA LEU A 431 19.08 2.89 23.74
C LEU A 431 19.75 2.39 22.47
N CYS A 432 19.85 3.21 21.42
CA CYS A 432 20.51 2.81 20.18
C CYS A 432 21.98 2.40 20.42
N HIS A 433 22.75 3.17 21.20
CA HIS A 433 24.11 2.79 21.55
C HIS A 433 24.19 1.46 22.32
N SER A 434 23.35 1.30 23.33
CA SER A 434 23.30 0.10 24.16
C SER A 434 22.94 -1.17 23.35
N PHE A 435 21.94 -1.07 22.45
CA PHE A 435 21.62 -2.14 21.51
C PHE A 435 22.75 -2.40 20.49
N GLY A 436 23.42 -1.34 20.02
CA GLY A 436 24.56 -1.43 19.10
C GLY A 436 25.75 -2.18 19.69
N GLN A 437 26.04 -1.95 20.97
CA GLN A 437 27.06 -2.65 21.74
C GLN A 437 26.63 -4.07 22.14
N GLY A 438 25.33 -4.36 22.12
CA GLY A 438 24.78 -5.66 22.52
C GLY A 438 24.59 -5.79 24.04
N GLU A 439 24.51 -4.66 24.75
CA GLU A 439 24.41 -4.61 26.21
C GLU A 439 23.16 -3.84 26.71
N PRO A 440 21.94 -4.07 26.16
CA PRO A 440 20.72 -3.46 26.71
C PRO A 440 20.48 -3.95 28.14
N SER A 441 20.24 -3.01 29.06
CA SER A 441 19.92 -3.35 30.45
C SER A 441 18.59 -4.12 30.53
N LYS A 442 18.47 -5.05 31.47
CA LYS A 442 17.22 -5.81 31.68
C LYS A 442 16.02 -4.89 31.94
N GLY A 443 16.20 -3.84 32.74
CA GLY A 443 15.17 -2.86 33.01
C GLY A 443 14.70 -2.11 31.76
N ALA A 444 15.63 -1.76 30.85
CA ALA A 444 15.27 -1.15 29.57
C ALA A 444 14.47 -2.10 28.68
N LEU A 445 14.87 -3.37 28.59
CA LEU A 445 14.13 -4.39 27.82
C LEU A 445 12.71 -4.60 28.36
N GLU A 446 12.56 -4.69 29.69
CA GLU A 446 11.26 -4.83 30.34
C GLU A 446 10.36 -3.60 30.13
N ALA A 447 10.93 -2.40 30.25
CA ALA A 447 10.21 -1.14 29.99
C ALA A 447 9.73 -1.04 28.54
N LEU A 448 10.61 -1.34 27.57
CA LEU A 448 10.26 -1.33 26.14
C LEU A 448 9.18 -2.35 25.80
N ARG A 449 9.27 -3.58 26.31
CA ARG A 449 8.25 -4.62 26.09
C ARG A 449 6.90 -4.24 26.70
N THR A 450 6.92 -3.71 27.92
CA THR A 450 5.70 -3.26 28.62
C THR A 450 5.05 -2.09 27.87
N GLY A 451 5.83 -1.08 27.51
CA GLY A 451 5.34 0.08 26.77
C GLY A 451 4.80 -0.29 25.38
N LEU A 452 5.48 -1.17 24.65
CA LEU A 452 4.99 -1.66 23.35
C LEU A 452 3.65 -2.38 23.50
N THR A 453 3.51 -3.21 24.53
CA THR A 453 2.24 -3.89 24.84
C THR A 453 1.12 -2.88 25.12
N MET A 454 1.42 -1.83 25.90
CA MET A 454 0.45 -0.75 26.18
C MET A 454 0.07 0.01 24.91
N LEU A 455 1.03 0.30 24.01
CA LEU A 455 0.75 0.97 22.74
C LEU A 455 -0.16 0.13 21.84
N LEU A 456 0.12 -1.17 21.70
CA LEU A 456 -0.70 -2.09 20.90
C LEU A 456 -2.14 -2.21 21.42
N GLN A 457 -2.34 -2.03 22.73
CA GLN A 457 -3.65 -2.08 23.38
C GLN A 457 -4.36 -0.72 23.44
N ASN A 458 -3.70 0.37 23.04
CA ASN A 458 -4.26 1.70 23.18
C ASN A 458 -5.23 2.03 22.02
N GLU A 459 -6.53 1.86 22.28
CA GLU A 459 -7.57 2.19 21.30
C GLU A 459 -7.72 3.70 21.02
N SER A 460 -7.13 4.57 21.84
CA SER A 460 -7.23 6.03 21.70
C SER A 460 -6.16 6.66 20.80
N LEU A 461 -5.20 5.87 20.33
CA LEU A 461 -4.15 6.32 19.42
C LEU A 461 -4.71 6.83 18.09
#